data_AF-A0A319AKH1-F1
#
_entry.id   AF-A0A319AKH1-F1
#
_cell.length_a   1.000
_cell.length_b   1.000
_cell.length_c   1.000
_cell.angle_alpha   90.00
_cell.angle_beta   90.00
_cell.angle_gamma   90.00
#
_symmetry.space_group_name_H-M   'P 1'
#
loop_
_entity.id
_entity.type
_entity.pdbx_description
1 polymer ?
#
loop_
_entity_poly.entity_id
_entity_poly.type
_entity_poly.pdbx_seq_one_letter_code
_entity_poly.pdbx_strand_id
1 'polypeptide(L)'
;MAGSLVRHLQPRGLVQIVKAPRLACLPPLPRHAYLLPEMLKVLHQHDAQTLFQPDFFENRRSAALNATFRVVQPVAQYEGAAVELGYAVGTRGNGVDLPSWPVDLRTETVR
;
A
#
# COMPACT_ATOMS: atom_id res chain seq x y z
N MET A 1 58.16 -15.40 34.80
CA MET A 1 56.83 -14.75 34.89
C MET A 1 56.97 -13.34 34.34
N ALA A 2 56.89 -13.17 33.01
CA ALA A 2 57.12 -11.91 32.31
C ALA A 2 55.76 -11.29 31.93
N GLY A 3 55.46 -10.10 32.44
CA GLY A 3 54.28 -9.32 32.07
C GLY A 3 54.73 -8.06 31.34
N SER A 4 54.92 -8.16 30.02
CA SER A 4 55.23 -7.03 29.14
C SER A 4 53.94 -6.37 28.66
N LEU A 5 53.88 -5.06 28.85
CA LEU A 5 52.78 -4.17 28.49
C LEU A 5 52.94 -3.80 27.01
N VAL A 6 52.16 -4.43 26.13
CA VAL A 6 52.13 -4.11 24.69
C VAL A 6 50.73 -3.66 24.29
N ARG A 7 50.67 -2.44 23.75
CA ARG A 7 49.49 -1.77 23.19
C ARG A 7 48.91 -2.58 22.04
N HIS A 8 47.58 -2.74 22.00
CA HIS A 8 46.90 -3.10 20.77
C HIS A 8 45.68 -2.19 20.50
N LEU A 9 45.95 -1.18 19.69
CA LEU A 9 44.96 -0.52 18.84
C LEU A 9 44.36 -1.58 17.91
N GLN A 10 43.07 -1.89 18.07
CA GLN A 10 42.33 -2.72 17.12
C GLN A 10 41.60 -1.80 16.10
N PRO A 11 41.69 -2.10 14.79
CA PRO A 11 41.32 -1.18 13.73
C PRO A 11 39.84 -1.24 13.34
N ARG A 12 39.39 -0.13 12.77
CA ARG A 12 38.09 0.14 12.15
C ARG A 12 37.49 -1.09 11.45
N GLY A 13 36.30 -1.47 11.91
CA GLY A 13 35.48 -2.52 11.33
C GLY A 13 35.23 -2.28 9.84
N LEU A 14 35.66 -3.27 9.05
CA LEU A 14 35.38 -3.46 7.64
C LEU A 14 33.85 -3.49 7.43
N VAL A 15 33.29 -2.47 6.77
CA VAL A 15 31.92 -2.57 6.23
C VAL A 15 31.97 -3.65 5.15
N GLN A 16 31.48 -4.85 5.47
CA GLN A 16 31.24 -5.86 4.46
C GLN A 16 30.09 -5.37 3.57
N ILE A 17 30.44 -4.83 2.41
CA ILE A 17 29.51 -4.68 1.29
C ILE A 17 29.13 -6.12 0.90
N VAL A 18 27.95 -6.56 1.36
CA VAL A 18 27.36 -7.82 0.92
C VAL A 18 27.19 -7.73 -0.59
N LYS A 19 28.00 -8.52 -1.30
CA LYS A 19 27.93 -8.70 -2.75
C LYS A 19 26.51 -9.11 -3.12
N ALA A 20 25.75 -8.22 -3.74
CA ALA A 20 24.45 -8.56 -4.30
C ALA A 20 24.61 -9.79 -5.22
N PRO A 21 23.80 -10.85 -5.04
CA PRO A 21 23.87 -12.00 -5.93
C PRO A 21 23.56 -11.54 -7.36
N ARG A 22 24.27 -12.15 -8.31
CA ARG A 22 24.15 -11.93 -9.76
C ARG A 22 22.69 -11.69 -10.15
N LEU A 23 22.46 -10.63 -10.92
CA LEU A 23 21.22 -10.36 -11.64
C LEU A 23 20.84 -11.60 -12.46
N ALA A 24 20.00 -12.46 -11.89
CA ALA A 24 19.15 -13.32 -12.69
C ALA A 24 18.16 -12.39 -13.39
N CYS A 25 18.07 -12.51 -14.71
CA CYS A 25 17.16 -11.75 -15.55
C CYS A 25 15.72 -11.91 -15.04
N LEU A 26 15.26 -10.99 -14.19
CA LEU A 26 13.84 -10.84 -13.96
C LEU A 26 13.20 -10.48 -15.31
N PRO A 27 12.05 -11.07 -15.67
CA PRO A 27 11.30 -10.60 -16.82
C PRO A 27 11.05 -9.10 -16.67
N PRO A 28 11.08 -8.31 -17.76
CA PRO A 28 10.80 -6.89 -17.67
C PRO A 28 9.44 -6.73 -16.99
N LEU A 29 9.41 -6.01 -15.87
CA LEU A 29 8.16 -5.74 -15.17
C LEU A 29 7.18 -5.10 -16.17
N PRO A 30 5.89 -5.40 -16.06
CA PRO A 30 4.93 -4.80 -16.97
C PRO A 30 4.97 -3.27 -16.83
N ARG A 31 4.76 -2.52 -17.91
CA ARG A 31 5.01 -1.06 -17.96
C ARG A 31 4.41 -0.26 -16.80
N HIS A 32 3.25 -0.67 -16.29
CA HIS A 32 2.57 -0.05 -15.15
C HIS A 32 3.37 -0.15 -13.84
N ALA A 33 4.15 -1.22 -13.65
CA ALA A 33 5.01 -1.38 -12.47
C ALA A 33 6.15 -0.36 -12.43
N TYR A 34 6.55 0.22 -13.57
CA TYR A 34 7.53 1.31 -13.64
C TYR A 34 6.87 2.69 -13.61
N LEU A 35 5.78 2.87 -14.35
CA LEU A 35 5.15 4.19 -14.51
C LEU A 35 4.45 4.67 -13.24
N LEU A 36 3.74 3.79 -12.53
CA LEU A 36 2.96 4.19 -11.35
C LEU A 36 3.83 4.77 -10.22
N PRO A 37 4.96 4.12 -9.82
CA PRO A 37 5.82 4.69 -8.79
C PRO A 37 6.41 6.05 -9.18
N GLU A 38 6.87 6.22 -10.41
CA GLU A 38 7.45 7.50 -10.87
C GLU A 38 6.40 8.60 -10.98
N MET A 39 5.19 8.29 -11.44
CA MET A 39 4.08 9.24 -11.46
C MET A 39 3.72 9.68 -10.03
N LEU A 40 3.57 8.74 -9.10
CA LEU A 40 3.28 9.05 -7.70
C LEU A 40 4.37 9.90 -7.06
N LYS A 41 5.64 9.65 -7.41
CA LYS A 41 6.77 10.45 -6.95
C LYS A 41 6.68 11.89 -7.43
N VAL A 42 6.38 12.12 -8.71
CA VAL A 42 6.21 13.48 -9.26
C VAL A 42 5.03 14.19 -8.58
N LEU A 43 3.89 13.52 -8.42
CA LEU A 43 2.73 14.09 -7.72
C LEU A 43 3.05 14.43 -6.26
N HIS A 44 3.83 13.60 -5.58
CA HIS A 44 4.23 13.86 -4.20
C HIS A 44 5.24 15.01 -4.10
N GLN A 45 6.14 15.16 -5.08
CA GLN A 45 7.13 16.23 -5.10
C GLN A 45 6.51 17.62 -5.29
N HIS A 46 5.46 17.71 -6.11
CA HIS A 46 4.88 19.00 -6.50
C HIS A 46 3.57 19.33 -5.77
N ASP A 47 2.75 18.34 -5.44
CA ASP A 47 1.37 18.55 -5.02
C ASP A 47 0.97 17.73 -3.78
N ALA A 48 1.94 17.25 -2.98
CA ALA A 48 1.66 16.40 -1.82
C ALA A 48 0.63 17.02 -0.85
N GLN A 49 0.78 18.30 -0.55
CA GLN A 49 -0.05 19.03 0.40
C GLN A 49 -1.48 19.24 -0.10
N THR A 50 -1.69 19.21 -1.41
CA THR A 50 -3.01 19.36 -2.02
C THR A 50 -3.68 18.01 -2.19
N LEU A 51 -2.99 17.03 -2.79
CA LEU A 51 -3.62 15.77 -3.23
C LEU A 51 -3.70 14.70 -2.14
N PHE A 52 -2.81 14.73 -1.14
CA PHE A 52 -2.68 13.67 -0.15
C PHE A 52 -3.04 14.14 1.26
N GLN A 53 -3.99 15.07 1.36
CA GLN A 53 -4.53 15.50 2.66
C GLN A 53 -5.22 14.31 3.35
N PRO A 54 -4.92 14.03 4.63
CA PRO A 54 -5.51 12.89 5.33
C PRO A 54 -7.05 12.87 5.29
N ASP A 55 -7.67 14.05 5.31
CA ASP A 55 -9.13 14.24 5.32
C ASP A 55 -9.81 13.84 4.00
N PHE A 56 -9.04 13.61 2.93
CA PHE A 56 -9.57 13.11 1.66
C PHE A 56 -9.68 11.58 1.64
N PHE A 57 -9.27 10.90 2.71
CA PHE A 57 -9.24 9.46 2.77
C PHE A 57 -9.93 8.93 4.02
N GLU A 58 -10.58 7.80 3.86
CA GLU A 58 -11.17 7.04 4.95
C GLU A 58 -10.58 5.62 5.01
N ASN A 59 -10.57 5.03 6.20
CA ASN A 59 -10.21 3.63 6.38
C ASN A 59 -11.47 2.77 6.29
N ARG A 60 -11.47 1.79 5.38
CA ARG A 60 -12.60 0.88 5.16
C ARG A 60 -12.18 -0.58 5.38
N ARG A 61 -12.91 -1.29 6.25
CA ARG A 61 -12.75 -2.73 6.46
C ARG A 61 -13.53 -3.49 5.38
N SER A 62 -12.91 -4.51 4.78
CA SER A 62 -13.57 -5.55 3.99
C SER A 62 -13.59 -6.83 4.82
N ALA A 63 -14.76 -7.42 5.04
CA ALA A 63 -14.84 -8.71 5.70
C ALA A 63 -14.49 -9.83 4.71
N ALA A 64 -14.87 -9.68 3.44
CA ALA A 64 -14.55 -10.63 2.38
C ALA A 64 -13.03 -10.86 2.21
N LEU A 65 -12.21 -9.81 2.39
CA LEU A 65 -10.75 -9.89 2.30
C LEU A 65 -10.04 -9.91 3.66
N ASN A 66 -10.79 -9.82 4.76
CA ASN A 66 -10.27 -9.68 6.12
C ASN A 66 -9.17 -8.59 6.26
N ALA A 67 -9.33 -7.48 5.53
CA ALA A 67 -8.32 -6.43 5.37
C ALA A 67 -8.91 -5.04 5.50
N THR A 68 -8.08 -4.07 5.88
CA THR A 68 -8.46 -2.65 5.97
C THR A 68 -7.71 -1.87 4.91
N PHE A 69 -8.43 -1.09 4.12
CA PHE A 69 -7.89 -0.28 3.03
C PHE A 69 -8.08 1.20 3.34
N ARG A 70 -7.13 2.02 2.91
CA ARG A 70 -7.33 3.47 2.86
C ARG A 70 -7.86 3.83 1.47
N VAL A 71 -9.05 4.39 1.41
CA VAL A 71 -9.77 4.73 0.17
C VAL A 71 -10.08 6.22 0.14
N VAL A 72 -10.33 6.77 -1.05
CA VAL A 72 -10.76 8.17 -1.18
C VAL A 72 -12.16 8.33 -0.57
N GLN A 73 -12.32 9.33 0.30
CA GLN A 73 -13.60 9.64 0.92
C GLN A 73 -14.56 10.21 -0.14
N PRO A 74 -15.85 9.83 -0.13
CA PRO A 74 -16.84 10.46 -0.99
C PRO A 74 -17.00 11.95 -0.64
N VAL A 75 -16.92 12.83 -1.65
CA VAL A 75 -16.95 14.30 -1.47
C VAL A 75 -18.23 14.97 -1.96
N ALA A 76 -19.15 14.24 -2.60
CA ALA A 76 -20.39 14.82 -3.08
C ALA A 76 -21.31 15.20 -1.91
N GLN A 77 -21.89 16.39 -1.97
CA GLN A 77 -22.79 16.91 -0.96
C GLN A 77 -24.15 17.17 -1.61
N TYR A 78 -25.22 16.76 -0.93
CA TYR A 78 -26.59 16.96 -1.37
C TYR A 78 -27.28 17.92 -0.39
N GLU A 79 -28.09 18.84 -0.92
CA GLU A 79 -28.79 19.83 -0.11
C GLU A 79 -29.60 19.18 1.02
N GLY A 80 -29.57 19.79 2.19
CA GLY A 80 -30.32 19.32 3.36
C GLY A 80 -29.87 17.96 3.90
N ALA A 81 -28.67 17.48 3.56
CA ALA A 81 -28.20 16.14 3.91
C ALA A 81 -29.19 15.02 3.47
N ALA A 82 -29.89 15.24 2.36
CA ALA A 82 -30.90 14.30 1.85
C ALA A 82 -30.32 12.92 1.47
N VAL A 83 -29.00 12.83 1.27
CA VAL A 83 -28.29 11.61 0.91
C VAL A 83 -27.07 11.45 1.80
N GLU A 84 -26.98 10.29 2.45
CA GLU A 84 -25.76 9.84 3.12
C GLU A 84 -24.95 8.99 2.13
N LEU A 85 -23.77 9.49 1.74
CA LEU A 85 -22.88 8.76 0.85
C LEU A 85 -22.15 7.66 1.60
N GLY A 86 -22.22 6.45 1.08
CA GLY A 86 -21.51 5.31 1.61
C GLY A 86 -21.56 4.13 0.65
N TYR A 87 -20.94 3.03 1.06
CA TYR A 87 -20.99 1.78 0.33
C TYR A 87 -21.59 0.72 1.25
N ALA A 88 -22.68 0.09 0.83
CA ALA A 88 -23.28 -1.01 1.58
C ALA A 88 -22.41 -2.28 1.57
N VAL A 89 -21.43 -2.35 0.67
CA VAL A 89 -20.58 -3.50 0.39
C VAL A 89 -19.13 -3.04 0.28
N GLY A 90 -18.21 -3.75 0.94
CA GLY A 90 -16.77 -3.49 0.90
C GLY A 90 -16.08 -3.97 -0.38
N THR A 91 -14.78 -3.67 -0.49
CA THR A 91 -13.92 -4.14 -1.61
C THR A 91 -13.88 -5.67 -1.67
N ARG A 92 -13.98 -6.22 -2.88
CA ARG A 92 -13.95 -7.67 -3.15
C ARG A 92 -12.72 -8.07 -3.95
N GLY A 93 -12.28 -9.31 -3.76
CA GLY A 93 -11.28 -9.94 -4.62
C GLY A 93 -11.93 -10.43 -5.92
N ASN A 94 -11.13 -10.57 -6.97
CA ASN A 94 -11.61 -11.20 -8.20
C ASN A 94 -11.92 -12.69 -7.96
N GLY A 95 -13.05 -13.17 -8.51
CA GLY A 95 -13.41 -14.60 -8.53
C GLY A 95 -13.94 -15.17 -7.22
N VAL A 96 -14.38 -14.33 -6.27
CA VAL A 96 -14.92 -14.78 -4.97
C VAL A 96 -16.42 -15.10 -5.06
N ASP A 97 -17.16 -14.45 -5.96
CA ASP A 97 -18.61 -14.55 -6.06
C ASP A 97 -19.07 -15.59 -7.10
N LEU A 98 -20.24 -16.21 -6.83
CA LEU A 98 -20.97 -16.97 -7.83
C LEU A 98 -21.44 -16.10 -9.01
N PRO A 99 -21.68 -16.69 -10.21
CA PRO A 99 -22.22 -15.98 -11.37
C PRO A 99 -23.73 -15.74 -11.25
N SER A 100 -24.20 -15.19 -10.12
CA SER A 100 -25.60 -14.88 -9.86
C SER A 100 -25.75 -13.67 -8.93
N TRP A 101 -26.89 -13.00 -8.99
CA TRP A 101 -27.19 -11.87 -8.12
C TRP A 101 -27.71 -12.34 -6.75
N PRO A 102 -27.30 -11.70 -5.63
CA PRO A 102 -27.93 -11.94 -4.35
C PRO A 102 -29.33 -11.34 -4.30
N VAL A 103 -30.22 -11.94 -3.51
CA VAL A 103 -31.56 -11.39 -3.24
C VAL A 103 -31.46 -10.05 -2.50
N ASP A 104 -30.49 -9.94 -1.58
CA ASP A 104 -30.16 -8.68 -0.90
C ASP A 104 -28.86 -8.10 -1.47
N LEU A 105 -28.95 -6.91 -2.09
CA LEU A 105 -27.80 -6.20 -2.67
C LEU A 105 -26.77 -5.73 -1.63
N ARG A 106 -27.10 -5.78 -0.33
CA ARG A 106 -26.15 -5.54 0.76
C ARG A 106 -25.28 -6.76 1.07
N THR A 107 -25.56 -7.91 0.44
CA THR A 107 -24.76 -9.13 0.61
C THR A 107 -23.35 -8.91 0.08
N GLU A 108 -22.36 -9.00 0.97
CA GLU A 108 -20.96 -8.74 0.63
C GLU A 108 -20.33 -9.82 -0.25
N THR A 109 -20.79 -11.08 -0.16
CA THR A 109 -20.27 -12.17 -0.98
C THR A 109 -21.36 -13.19 -1.27
N VAL A 110 -21.47 -13.61 -2.53
CA VAL A 110 -22.42 -14.63 -2.97
C VAL A 110 -21.69 -15.96 -3.13
N ARG A 111 -22.03 -16.94 -2.30
CA ARG A 111 -21.42 -18.28 -2.28
C ARG A 111 -22.33 -19.34 -2.86
#